data_AF-V6THF0-F1
#
_entry.id   AF-V6THF0-F1
#
_cell.length_a   1.000
_cell.length_b   1.000
_cell.length_c   1.000
_cell.angle_alpha   90.00
_cell.angle_beta   90.00
_cell.angle_gamma   90.00
#
_symmetry.space_group_name_H-M   'P 1'
#
loop_
_entity.id
_entity.type
_entity.pdbx_description
1 polymer ?
#
loop_
_entity_poly.entity_id
_entity_poly.type
_entity_poly.pdbx_seq_one_letter_code
_entity_poly.pdbx_strand_id
1 'polypeptide(L)'
;MPTVTVVYGHKLSTTIDILPDETVLQLIERFMKMCSMPGHAVNAIVRINGQTLTHDSKCSSIQPNSTLIYMNPSATFSAPIQKALARGRANPPAVQRLIDEDIKQVYDHYPELLVNNTNSVYIHIELNGHPDIAVIDTGAEFSTISLETAIRCGLEDHIDKRQEGKALGIGSSKIVGKIHLVQLKYGDEYFATNFMVVENVVGTLLGMPFLRMHRMVIDLAIYQIRIGDVSLPIMSDAEVEAYKAEMMSRADVDAHM
;
A
#
# COMPACT_ATOMS: atom_id res chain seq x y z
N MET A 1 4.66 1.13 -35.79
CA MET A 1 6.09 1.23 -35.45
C MET A 1 6.31 0.40 -34.19
N PRO A 2 7.54 0.06 -33.74
CA PRO A 2 7.70 -0.55 -32.42
C PRO A 2 7.10 0.38 -31.36
N THR A 3 6.31 -0.16 -30.43
CA THR A 3 5.65 0.62 -29.37
C THR A 3 6.17 0.24 -28.01
N VAL A 4 5.97 1.13 -27.03
CA VAL A 4 6.17 0.86 -25.60
C VAL A 4 5.00 1.41 -24.81
N THR A 5 4.70 0.76 -23.68
CA THR A 5 3.71 1.25 -22.74
C THR A 5 4.43 2.01 -21.64
N VAL A 6 4.19 3.33 -21.56
CA VAL A 6 4.73 4.16 -20.49
C VAL A 6 3.68 4.25 -19.39
N VAL A 7 4.08 3.87 -18.17
CA VAL A 7 3.24 3.87 -16.99
C VAL A 7 3.71 4.95 -16.03
N TYR A 8 2.76 5.72 -15.52
CA TYR A 8 2.93 6.70 -14.46
C TYR A 8 1.92 6.47 -13.34
N GLY A 9 2.43 6.17 -12.14
CA GLY A 9 1.56 5.74 -11.04
C GLY A 9 0.82 4.45 -11.42
N HIS A 10 -0.47 4.35 -11.07
CA HIS A 10 -1.28 3.16 -11.33
C HIS A 10 -2.42 3.36 -12.35
N LYS A 11 -2.79 4.60 -12.69
CA LYS A 11 -3.88 4.87 -13.67
C LYS A 11 -3.40 5.36 -15.03
N LEU A 12 -2.30 6.11 -15.10
CA LEU A 12 -1.85 6.62 -16.38
C LEU A 12 -0.93 5.61 -17.05
N SER A 13 -1.49 4.87 -18.00
CA SER A 13 -0.75 4.02 -18.91
C SER A 13 -1.05 4.47 -20.33
N THR A 14 -0.03 4.75 -21.13
CA THR A 14 -0.20 5.11 -22.53
C THR A 14 0.83 4.42 -23.39
N THR A 15 0.36 3.89 -24.52
CA THR A 15 1.23 3.28 -25.52
C THR A 15 1.69 4.33 -26.51
N ILE A 16 3.00 4.42 -26.72
CA ILE A 16 3.64 5.39 -27.61
C ILE A 16 4.53 4.67 -28.62
N ASP A 17 4.53 5.12 -29.86
CA ASP A 17 5.46 4.65 -30.90
C ASP A 17 6.89 5.15 -30.61
N ILE A 18 7.85 4.23 -30.68
CA ILE A 18 9.28 4.51 -30.72
C ILE A 18 9.66 4.93 -32.14
N LEU A 19 10.26 6.12 -32.27
CA LEU A 19 10.78 6.57 -33.56
C LEU A 19 12.24 6.09 -33.78
N PRO A 20 12.67 5.83 -35.04
CA PRO A 20 13.91 5.11 -35.35
C PRO A 20 15.23 5.73 -34.83
N ASP A 21 15.24 7.02 -34.49
CA ASP A 21 16.43 7.75 -34.03
C ASP A 21 16.19 8.56 -32.76
N GLU A 22 15.06 8.32 -32.11
CA GLU A 22 14.66 9.06 -30.93
C GLU A 22 15.49 8.65 -29.71
N THR A 23 15.88 9.64 -28.92
CA THR A 23 16.49 9.40 -27.61
C THR A 23 15.42 9.16 -26.56
N VAL A 24 15.79 8.52 -25.46
CA VAL A 24 14.90 8.35 -24.30
C VAL A 24 14.35 9.70 -23.83
N LEU A 25 15.14 10.77 -23.87
CA LEU A 25 14.67 12.12 -23.54
C LEU A 25 13.55 12.60 -24.47
N GLN A 26 13.71 12.44 -25.78
CA GLN A 26 12.72 12.86 -26.78
C GLN A 26 11.41 12.06 -26.66
N LEU A 27 11.53 10.76 -26.37
CA LEU A 27 10.38 9.90 -26.08
C LEU A 27 9.61 10.40 -24.85
N ILE A 28 10.33 10.79 -23.79
CA ILE A 28 9.74 11.38 -22.59
C ILE A 28 9.07 12.70 -22.90
N GLU A 29 9.72 13.61 -23.65
CA GLU A 29 9.13 14.90 -24.04
C GLU A 29 7.81 14.72 -24.80
N ARG A 30 7.76 13.74 -25.72
CA ARG A 30 6.54 13.39 -26.44
C ARG A 30 5.48 12.80 -25.53
N PHE A 31 5.84 11.85 -24.66
CA PHE A 31 4.92 11.30 -23.67
C PHE A 31 4.34 12.40 -22.76
N MET A 32 5.19 13.28 -22.23
CA MET A 32 4.78 14.39 -21.38
C MET A 32 3.84 15.34 -22.12
N LYS A 33 4.14 15.70 -23.38
CA LYS A 33 3.28 16.56 -24.19
C LYS A 33 1.92 15.89 -24.48
N MET A 34 1.92 14.61 -24.80
CA MET A 34 0.70 13.84 -25.12
C MET A 34 -0.22 13.70 -23.91
N CYS A 35 0.35 13.45 -22.73
CA CYS A 35 -0.40 13.26 -21.48
C CYS A 35 -0.52 14.55 -20.65
N SER A 36 -0.10 15.71 -21.20
CA SER A 36 -0.06 17.01 -20.51
C SER A 36 0.69 16.98 -19.17
N MET A 37 1.73 16.16 -19.04
CA MET A 37 2.46 15.96 -17.78
C MET A 37 3.23 17.21 -17.33
N PRO A 38 3.28 17.50 -16.02
CA PRO A 38 4.04 18.62 -15.48
C PRO A 38 5.54 18.31 -15.40
N GLY A 39 6.35 19.36 -15.23
CA GLY A 39 7.80 19.25 -14.99
C GLY A 39 8.66 19.31 -16.26
N HIS A 40 9.92 18.92 -16.14
CA HIS A 40 10.87 18.89 -17.25
C HIS A 40 11.34 17.46 -17.52
N ALA A 41 11.39 17.07 -18.80
CA ALA A 41 11.78 15.72 -19.22
C ALA A 41 13.20 15.35 -18.77
N VAL A 42 14.12 16.31 -18.70
CA VAL A 42 15.50 16.13 -18.22
C VAL A 42 15.60 15.74 -16.74
N ASN A 43 14.52 15.90 -15.98
CA ASN A 43 14.46 15.45 -14.59
C ASN A 43 13.75 14.11 -14.44
N ALA A 44 13.14 13.60 -15.51
CA ALA A 44 12.42 12.34 -15.46
C ALA A 44 13.37 11.15 -15.39
N ILE A 45 12.96 10.12 -14.67
CA ILE A 45 13.61 8.84 -14.56
C ILE A 45 12.70 7.84 -15.26
N VAL A 46 13.23 7.11 -16.23
CA VAL A 46 12.51 6.02 -16.90
C VAL A 46 13.21 4.72 -16.61
N ARG A 47 12.45 3.71 -16.16
CA ARG A 47 12.97 2.38 -15.86
C ARG A 47 12.29 1.29 -16.67
N ILE A 48 13.05 0.26 -17.00
CA ILE A 48 12.58 -0.98 -17.63
C ILE A 48 13.23 -2.16 -16.90
N ASN A 49 12.44 -3.16 -16.47
CA ASN A 49 12.95 -4.36 -15.77
C ASN A 49 13.92 -4.05 -14.62
N GLY A 50 13.65 -2.98 -13.85
CA GLY A 50 14.50 -2.54 -12.74
C GLY A 50 15.75 -1.74 -13.14
N GLN A 51 16.04 -1.54 -14.41
CA GLN A 51 17.17 -0.74 -14.90
C GLN A 51 16.72 0.66 -15.32
N THR A 52 17.53 1.68 -15.02
CA THR A 52 17.26 3.07 -15.44
C THR A 52 17.82 3.30 -16.84
N LEU A 53 16.97 3.82 -17.74
CA LEU A 53 17.39 4.24 -19.07
C LEU A 53 18.02 5.63 -19.00
N THR A 54 19.18 5.79 -19.65
CA THR A 54 19.83 7.11 -19.77
C THR A 54 19.17 7.93 -20.85
N HIS A 55 19.07 9.25 -20.65
CA HIS A 55 18.39 10.18 -21.56
C HIS A 55 18.96 10.20 -22.97
N ASP A 56 20.28 10.04 -23.11
CA ASP A 56 20.97 10.04 -24.39
C ASP A 56 20.89 8.70 -25.14
N SER A 57 20.44 7.63 -24.47
CA SER A 57 20.28 6.32 -25.11
C SER A 57 19.23 6.39 -26.21
N LYS A 58 19.48 5.67 -27.30
CA LYS A 58 18.54 5.53 -28.40
C LYS A 58 17.40 4.58 -28.01
N CYS A 59 16.16 4.97 -28.29
CA CYS A 59 14.98 4.14 -28.03
C CYS A 59 14.97 2.85 -28.87
N SER A 60 15.73 2.78 -29.96
CA SER A 60 15.96 1.54 -30.73
C SER A 60 16.59 0.41 -29.90
N SER A 61 17.21 0.73 -28.76
CA SER A 61 17.72 -0.27 -27.80
C SER A 61 16.65 -0.84 -26.86
N ILE A 62 15.46 -0.24 -26.83
CA ILE A 62 14.37 -0.67 -25.95
C ILE A 62 13.60 -1.80 -26.65
N GLN A 63 13.35 -2.89 -25.92
CA GLN A 63 12.54 -3.99 -26.43
C GLN A 63 11.11 -3.50 -26.76
N PRO A 64 10.59 -3.75 -27.98
CA PRO A 64 9.21 -3.44 -28.32
C PRO A 64 8.21 -4.15 -27.40
N ASN A 65 7.06 -3.52 -27.18
CA ASN A 65 5.97 -3.95 -26.29
C ASN A 65 6.38 -4.08 -24.81
N SER A 66 7.48 -3.44 -24.41
CA SER A 66 7.88 -3.36 -23.01
C SER A 66 7.11 -2.29 -22.24
N THR A 67 7.05 -2.47 -20.92
CA THR A 67 6.50 -1.47 -19.98
C THR A 67 7.63 -0.62 -19.41
N LEU A 68 7.56 0.68 -19.63
CA LEU A 68 8.45 1.68 -19.08
C LEU A 68 7.80 2.35 -17.87
N ILE A 69 8.48 2.33 -16.73
CA ILE A 69 8.06 3.04 -15.52
C ILE A 69 8.64 4.46 -15.59
N TYR A 70 7.77 5.44 -15.82
CA TYR A 70 8.13 6.86 -15.79
C TYR A 70 7.96 7.41 -14.37
N MET A 71 8.93 8.22 -13.95
CA MET A 71 8.90 8.97 -12.70
C MET A 71 9.46 10.37 -12.97
N ASN A 72 8.94 11.42 -12.35
CA ASN A 72 9.53 12.75 -12.46
C ASN A 72 9.70 13.37 -11.07
N PRO A 73 10.89 13.22 -10.45
CA PRO A 73 11.17 13.78 -9.12
C PRO A 73 11.08 15.31 -9.05
N SER A 74 11.06 16.03 -10.17
CA SER A 74 10.98 17.50 -10.17
C SER A 74 9.58 18.10 -10.00
N ALA A 75 8.57 17.26 -9.71
CA ALA A 75 7.19 17.70 -9.56
C ALA A 75 6.73 17.92 -8.10
N THR A 76 7.64 18.04 -7.12
CA THR A 76 7.18 18.36 -5.76
C THR A 76 6.68 19.80 -5.67
N PHE A 77 7.21 20.70 -6.51
CA PHE A 77 6.79 22.10 -6.55
C PHE A 77 7.05 22.74 -7.92
N SER A 78 6.14 23.60 -8.36
CA SER A 78 6.31 24.43 -9.57
C SER A 78 7.62 25.25 -9.52
N ALA A 79 8.24 25.55 -10.67
CA ALA A 79 9.47 26.36 -10.73
C ALA A 79 9.37 27.72 -9.98
N PRO A 80 8.21 28.43 -9.99
CA PRO A 80 7.97 29.57 -9.10
C PRO A 80 8.13 29.27 -7.61
N ILE A 81 7.66 28.12 -7.14
CA ILE A 81 7.74 27.70 -5.73
C ILE A 81 9.18 27.42 -5.32
N GLN A 82 9.94 26.70 -6.15
CA GLN A 82 11.36 26.42 -5.89
C GLN A 82 12.15 27.72 -5.70
N LYS A 83 11.83 28.75 -6.51
CA LYS A 83 12.44 30.09 -6.44
C LYS A 83 11.97 30.90 -5.21
N ALA A 84 10.75 30.69 -4.73
CA ALA A 84 10.21 31.35 -3.53
C ALA A 84 10.79 30.75 -2.24
N LEU A 85 10.92 29.42 -2.16
CA LEU A 85 11.54 28.71 -1.03
C LEU A 85 13.02 29.07 -0.88
N ALA A 86 13.75 29.18 -2.00
CA ALA A 86 15.16 29.59 -2.02
C ALA A 86 15.40 31.02 -1.48
N ARG A 87 14.38 31.87 -1.42
CA ARG A 87 14.48 33.27 -0.96
C ARG A 87 14.22 33.47 0.53
N GLY A 88 13.89 32.41 1.27
CA GLY A 88 13.63 32.47 2.71
C GLY A 88 12.28 33.10 3.05
N ARG A 89 11.31 32.24 3.38
CA ARG A 89 9.92 32.52 3.82
C ARG A 89 9.03 33.25 2.80
N ALA A 90 8.18 32.47 2.13
CA ALA A 90 7.08 33.00 1.34
C ALA A 90 6.06 33.74 2.25
N ASN A 91 5.55 34.90 1.80
CA ASN A 91 4.46 35.62 2.47
C ASN A 91 3.15 34.78 2.43
N PRO A 92 2.21 34.94 3.40
CA PRO A 92 0.99 34.11 3.47
C PRO A 92 0.13 34.09 2.18
N PRO A 93 -0.10 35.21 1.47
CA PRO A 93 -0.82 35.19 0.19
C PRO A 93 -0.05 34.50 -0.95
N ALA A 94 1.28 34.39 -0.84
CA ALA A 94 2.06 33.58 -1.77
C ALA A 94 1.87 32.11 -1.44
N VAL A 95 1.99 31.70 -0.16
CA VAL A 95 1.78 30.31 0.31
C VAL A 95 0.43 29.75 -0.13
N GLN A 96 -0.66 30.52 0.01
CA GLN A 96 -1.99 30.06 -0.43
C GLN A 96 -2.03 29.75 -1.93
N ARG A 97 -1.45 30.60 -2.78
CA ARG A 97 -1.38 30.33 -4.22
C ARG A 97 -0.56 29.08 -4.54
N LEU A 98 0.49 28.80 -3.75
CA LEU A 98 1.29 27.57 -3.94
C LEU A 98 0.45 26.33 -3.63
N ILE A 99 -0.30 26.37 -2.53
CA ILE A 99 -1.23 25.28 -2.16
C ILE A 99 -2.30 25.09 -3.25
N ASP A 100 -2.85 26.18 -3.79
CA ASP A 100 -3.84 26.10 -4.87
C ASP A 100 -3.25 25.50 -6.16
N GLU A 101 -1.99 25.80 -6.48
CA GLU A 101 -1.23 25.19 -7.58
C GLU A 101 -0.99 23.69 -7.34
N ASP A 102 -0.58 23.30 -6.13
CA ASP A 102 -0.36 21.90 -5.75
C ASP A 102 -1.66 21.10 -5.84
N ILE A 103 -2.76 21.65 -5.33
CA ILE A 103 -4.10 21.05 -5.42
C ILE A 103 -4.50 20.87 -6.89
N LYS A 104 -4.28 21.87 -7.75
CA LYS A 104 -4.55 21.76 -9.19
C LYS A 104 -3.72 20.65 -9.83
N GLN A 105 -2.44 20.52 -9.50
CA GLN A 105 -1.60 19.42 -10.01
C GLN A 105 -2.10 18.05 -9.54
N VAL A 106 -2.54 17.95 -8.28
CA VAL A 106 -3.17 16.73 -7.76
C VAL A 106 -4.42 16.38 -8.57
N TYR A 107 -5.32 17.33 -8.82
CA TYR A 107 -6.51 17.10 -9.65
C TYR A 107 -6.16 16.67 -11.08
N ASP A 108 -5.19 17.34 -11.71
CA ASP A 108 -4.87 17.14 -13.13
C ASP A 108 -4.04 15.87 -13.38
N HIS A 109 -3.20 15.44 -12.41
CA HIS A 109 -2.16 14.43 -12.65
C HIS A 109 -2.07 13.32 -11.59
N TYR A 110 -2.55 13.54 -10.37
CA TYR A 110 -2.47 12.58 -9.26
C TYR A 110 -3.81 12.45 -8.53
N PRO A 111 -4.92 12.16 -9.24
CA PRO A 111 -6.25 12.19 -8.64
C PRO A 111 -6.39 11.25 -7.45
N GLU A 112 -5.48 10.30 -7.25
CA GLU A 112 -5.51 9.33 -6.16
C GLU A 112 -4.91 9.87 -4.87
N LEU A 113 -4.11 10.94 -4.93
CA LEU A 113 -3.74 11.71 -3.74
C LEU A 113 -4.93 12.49 -3.16
N LEU A 114 -6.06 12.57 -3.88
CA LEU A 114 -7.32 13.08 -3.31
C LEU A 114 -8.01 12.05 -2.41
N VAL A 115 -7.69 10.75 -2.58
CA VAL A 115 -8.25 9.67 -1.78
C VAL A 115 -7.42 9.52 -0.52
N ASN A 116 -7.87 10.19 0.54
CA ASN A 116 -7.17 10.17 1.84
C ASN A 116 -7.54 8.96 2.72
N ASN A 117 -8.42 8.09 2.24
CA ASN A 117 -8.87 6.90 2.97
C ASN A 117 -8.99 5.73 2.00
N THR A 118 -8.00 4.83 2.03
CA THR A 118 -8.03 3.55 1.30
C THR A 118 -7.98 2.43 2.32
N ASN A 119 -8.64 1.32 2.01
CA ASN A 119 -8.61 0.15 2.88
C ASN A 119 -7.19 -0.41 3.03
N SER A 120 -6.91 -0.91 4.24
CA SER A 120 -5.74 -1.75 4.50
C SER A 120 -5.85 -3.07 3.73
N VAL A 121 -4.77 -3.84 3.71
CA VAL A 121 -4.75 -5.16 3.09
C VAL A 121 -5.38 -6.19 4.03
N TYR A 122 -6.47 -6.83 3.61
CA TYR A 122 -7.15 -7.89 4.35
C TYR A 122 -7.09 -9.22 3.58
N ILE A 123 -7.01 -10.31 4.31
CA ILE A 123 -7.04 -11.67 3.77
C ILE A 123 -7.95 -12.59 4.58
N HIS A 124 -8.56 -13.55 3.89
CA HIS A 124 -9.23 -14.68 4.53
C HIS A 124 -8.20 -15.66 5.09
N ILE A 125 -8.43 -16.10 6.31
CA ILE A 125 -7.65 -17.12 7.01
C ILE A 125 -8.59 -18.05 7.77
N GLU A 126 -8.03 -19.10 8.36
CA GLU A 126 -8.73 -19.92 9.34
C GLU A 126 -7.80 -20.08 10.55
N LEU A 127 -8.30 -19.78 11.74
CA LEU A 127 -7.58 -19.94 13.01
C LEU A 127 -8.20 -21.10 13.77
N ASN A 128 -7.40 -22.13 14.06
CA ASN A 128 -7.87 -23.29 14.85
C ASN A 128 -9.16 -23.93 14.30
N GLY A 129 -9.32 -24.05 12.98
CA GLY A 129 -10.54 -24.60 12.38
C GLY A 129 -11.66 -23.60 12.13
N HIS A 130 -11.52 -22.35 12.58
CA HIS A 130 -12.56 -21.32 12.47
C HIS A 130 -12.20 -20.25 11.43
N PRO A 131 -13.07 -19.97 10.45
CA PRO A 131 -12.86 -18.90 9.48
C PRO A 131 -12.71 -17.53 10.15
N ASP A 132 -11.76 -16.74 9.65
CA ASP A 132 -11.50 -15.40 10.13
C ASP A 132 -10.94 -14.49 9.02
N ILE A 133 -10.91 -13.19 9.29
CA ILE A 133 -10.31 -12.19 8.41
C ILE A 133 -9.19 -11.49 9.17
N ALA A 134 -7.99 -11.47 8.59
CA ALA A 134 -6.84 -10.79 9.15
C ALA A 134 -6.47 -9.54 8.34
N VAL A 135 -6.17 -8.45 9.04
CA VAL A 135 -5.48 -7.30 8.46
C VAL A 135 -3.97 -7.54 8.47
N ILE A 136 -3.31 -7.18 7.37
CA ILE A 136 -1.85 -7.25 7.23
C ILE A 136 -1.26 -5.89 7.53
N ASP A 137 -0.38 -5.82 8.53
CA ASP A 137 0.24 -4.57 8.96
C ASP A 137 1.76 -4.72 9.11
N THR A 138 2.50 -4.18 8.14
CA THR A 138 3.97 -4.16 8.19
C THR A 138 4.54 -3.16 9.20
N GLY A 139 3.71 -2.24 9.71
CA GLY A 139 4.08 -1.29 10.76
C GLY A 139 3.94 -1.87 12.17
N ALA A 140 3.24 -2.98 12.34
CA ALA A 140 3.02 -3.60 13.63
C ALA A 140 4.21 -4.49 14.06
N GLU A 141 4.77 -4.21 15.23
CA GLU A 141 5.85 -5.01 15.82
C GLU A 141 5.37 -6.35 16.41
N PHE A 142 4.06 -6.50 16.61
CA PHE A 142 3.41 -7.69 17.14
C PHE A 142 2.17 -8.05 16.32
N SER A 143 1.87 -9.34 16.22
CA SER A 143 0.54 -9.80 15.79
C SER A 143 -0.44 -9.71 16.97
N THR A 144 -1.66 -9.26 16.71
CA THR A 144 -2.69 -9.09 17.74
C THR A 144 -3.98 -9.80 17.34
N ILE A 145 -4.75 -10.17 18.36
CA ILE A 145 -6.10 -10.72 18.20
C ILE A 145 -7.00 -10.11 19.27
N SER A 146 -8.23 -9.76 18.91
CA SER A 146 -9.21 -9.32 19.91
C SER A 146 -9.57 -10.46 20.85
N LEU A 147 -9.92 -10.15 22.11
CA LEU A 147 -10.42 -11.16 23.04
C LEU A 147 -11.66 -11.88 22.47
N GLU A 148 -12.59 -11.13 21.90
CA GLU A 148 -13.79 -11.66 21.23
C GLU A 148 -13.42 -12.65 20.11
N THR A 149 -12.45 -12.29 19.26
CA THR A 149 -12.02 -13.15 18.15
C THR A 149 -11.29 -14.39 18.65
N ALA A 150 -10.47 -14.27 19.70
CA ALA A 150 -9.84 -15.41 20.34
C ALA A 150 -10.88 -16.41 20.88
N ILE A 151 -11.94 -15.92 21.53
CA ILE A 151 -13.05 -16.76 22.03
C ILE A 151 -13.79 -17.42 20.86
N ARG A 152 -14.15 -16.65 19.82
CA ARG A 152 -14.85 -17.15 18.63
C ARG A 152 -14.06 -18.23 17.89
N CYS A 153 -12.73 -18.14 17.89
CA CYS A 153 -11.83 -19.12 17.29
C CYS A 153 -11.44 -20.27 18.25
N GLY A 154 -12.05 -20.35 19.44
CA GLY A 154 -11.78 -21.42 20.41
C GLY A 154 -10.38 -21.38 21.03
N LEU A 155 -9.80 -20.18 21.16
CA LEU A 155 -8.43 -19.97 21.66
C LEU A 155 -8.38 -19.43 23.10
N GLU A 156 -9.52 -19.25 23.76
CA GLU A 156 -9.61 -18.63 25.10
C GLU A 156 -8.77 -19.36 26.16
N ASP A 157 -8.80 -20.69 26.16
CA ASP A 157 -8.04 -21.52 27.11
C ASP A 157 -6.52 -21.46 26.88
N HIS A 158 -6.07 -20.93 25.75
CA HIS A 158 -4.65 -20.78 25.40
C HIS A 158 -4.08 -19.40 25.78
N ILE A 159 -4.87 -18.53 26.42
CA ILE A 159 -4.44 -17.18 26.79
C ILE A 159 -3.59 -17.23 28.07
N ASP A 160 -2.29 -16.98 27.93
CA ASP A 160 -1.38 -16.82 29.06
C ASP A 160 -1.50 -15.41 29.66
N LYS A 161 -2.26 -15.30 30.76
CA LYS A 161 -2.50 -14.05 31.49
C LYS A 161 -1.28 -13.53 32.24
N ARG A 162 -0.19 -14.29 32.37
CA ARG A 162 1.06 -13.77 32.99
C ARG A 162 1.70 -12.64 32.16
N GLN A 163 1.29 -12.50 30.90
CA GLN A 163 1.71 -11.42 30.00
C GLN A 163 0.67 -10.30 29.88
N GLU A 164 -0.28 -10.20 30.82
CA GLU A 164 -1.19 -9.06 30.90
C GLU A 164 -0.44 -7.76 31.21
N GLY A 165 -0.98 -6.64 30.75
CA GLY A 165 -0.35 -5.34 30.93
C GLY A 165 -0.94 -4.23 30.08
N LYS A 166 -0.23 -3.10 29.97
CA LYS A 166 -0.58 -2.02 29.03
C LYS A 166 0.23 -2.19 27.75
N ALA A 167 -0.44 -2.13 26.60
CA ALA A 167 0.26 -2.15 25.32
C ALA A 167 0.98 -0.81 25.09
N LEU A 168 2.31 -0.82 25.13
CA LEU A 168 3.09 0.30 24.62
C LEU A 168 3.13 0.16 23.09
N GLY A 169 2.54 1.12 22.36
CA GLY A 169 2.55 1.15 20.90
C GLY A 169 1.30 0.61 20.19
N ILE A 170 0.32 0.04 20.90
CA ILE A 170 -0.96 -0.48 20.34
C ILE A 170 -2.14 0.32 20.90
N GLY A 171 -2.02 1.65 20.89
CA GLY A 171 -2.97 2.57 21.54
C GLY A 171 -3.04 2.39 23.06
N SER A 172 -4.02 3.02 23.70
CA SER A 172 -4.28 2.91 25.16
C SER A 172 -4.90 1.57 25.57
N SER A 173 -4.74 0.52 24.78
CA SER A 173 -5.43 -0.76 24.92
C SER A 173 -4.77 -1.66 25.97
N LYS A 174 -5.61 -2.36 26.75
CA LYS A 174 -5.18 -3.34 27.72
C LYS A 174 -4.84 -4.66 27.02
N ILE A 175 -3.68 -5.22 27.36
CA ILE A 175 -3.26 -6.57 26.98
C ILE A 175 -3.89 -7.52 27.99
N VAL A 176 -4.70 -8.46 27.50
CA VAL A 176 -5.32 -9.54 28.29
C VAL A 176 -4.32 -10.65 28.58
N GLY A 177 -3.42 -10.92 27.62
CA GLY A 177 -2.42 -11.95 27.73
C GLY A 177 -1.80 -12.27 26.36
N LYS A 178 -1.21 -13.44 26.24
CA LYS A 178 -0.60 -13.92 24.99
C LYS A 178 -1.00 -15.35 24.69
N ILE A 179 -1.32 -15.62 23.42
CA ILE A 179 -1.42 -16.98 22.90
C ILE A 179 -0.09 -17.30 22.22
N HIS A 180 0.63 -18.30 22.72
CA HIS A 180 2.02 -18.57 22.33
C HIS A 180 2.16 -19.32 21.00
N LEU A 181 1.16 -20.12 20.64
CA LEU A 181 1.16 -20.91 19.41
C LEU A 181 -0.28 -21.10 18.93
N VAL A 182 -0.53 -20.71 17.69
CA VAL A 182 -1.78 -20.94 16.96
C VAL A 182 -1.43 -21.50 15.58
N GLN A 183 -2.21 -22.45 15.11
CA GLN A 183 -2.17 -22.89 13.72
C GLN A 183 -3.11 -22.01 12.90
N LEU A 184 -2.54 -21.25 11.96
CA LEU A 184 -3.24 -20.45 10.99
C LEU A 184 -3.24 -21.19 9.66
N LYS A 185 -4.39 -21.34 9.03
CA LYS A 185 -4.53 -21.88 7.69
C LYS A 185 -4.78 -20.77 6.68
N TYR A 186 -4.08 -20.85 5.55
CA TYR A 186 -4.21 -19.93 4.42
C TYR A 186 -4.17 -20.74 3.12
N GLY A 187 -5.27 -20.72 2.36
CA GLY A 187 -5.50 -21.72 1.31
C GLY A 187 -5.55 -23.13 1.90
N ASP A 188 -4.70 -24.02 1.38
CA ASP A 188 -4.59 -25.40 1.85
C ASP A 188 -3.36 -25.65 2.75
N GLU A 189 -2.60 -24.59 3.09
CA GLU A 189 -1.39 -24.68 3.92
C GLU A 189 -1.62 -24.18 5.34
N TYR A 190 -0.79 -24.68 6.26
CA TYR A 190 -0.83 -24.35 7.69
C TYR A 190 0.47 -23.70 8.16
N PHE A 191 0.34 -22.62 8.92
CA PHE A 191 1.40 -21.77 9.39
C PHE A 191 1.32 -21.59 10.90
N ALA A 192 2.46 -21.66 11.59
CA ALA A 192 2.53 -21.35 13.02
C ALA A 192 2.54 -19.83 13.23
N THR A 193 1.76 -19.35 14.19
CA THR A 193 1.74 -17.94 14.60
C THR A 193 1.53 -17.79 16.11
N ASN A 194 1.63 -16.57 16.61
CA ASN A 194 1.28 -16.21 17.98
C ASN A 194 0.53 -14.88 17.99
N PHE A 195 -0.16 -14.58 19.09
CA PHE A 195 -0.91 -13.34 19.21
C PHE A 195 -0.81 -12.75 20.60
N MET A 196 -0.64 -11.42 20.67
CA MET A 196 -0.99 -10.64 21.85
C MET A 196 -2.50 -10.45 21.85
N VAL A 197 -3.16 -10.79 22.96
CA VAL A 197 -4.62 -10.65 23.10
C VAL A 197 -4.95 -9.30 23.69
N VAL A 198 -5.82 -8.55 23.04
CA VAL A 198 -6.12 -7.15 23.37
C VAL A 198 -7.63 -6.90 23.40
N GLU A 199 -8.11 -6.07 24.33
CA GLU A 199 -9.56 -5.82 24.52
C GLU A 199 -10.14 -4.87 23.45
N ASN A 200 -9.42 -3.80 23.10
CA ASN A 200 -9.95 -2.69 22.28
C ASN A 200 -9.40 -2.66 20.84
N VAL A 201 -9.03 -3.82 20.29
CA VAL A 201 -8.73 -3.97 18.86
C VAL A 201 -9.79 -4.87 18.27
N VAL A 202 -10.18 -4.60 17.03
CA VAL A 202 -11.18 -5.41 16.32
C VAL A 202 -10.46 -6.46 15.47
N GLY A 203 -10.88 -7.72 15.59
CA GLY A 203 -10.44 -8.82 14.74
C GLY A 203 -8.99 -9.27 14.97
N THR A 204 -8.40 -9.80 13.90
CA THR A 204 -7.02 -10.33 13.85
C THR A 204 -6.12 -9.42 13.03
N LEU A 205 -4.92 -9.14 13.55
CA LEU A 205 -3.85 -8.42 12.85
C LEU A 205 -2.60 -9.29 12.79
N LEU A 206 -2.05 -9.44 11.58
CA LEU A 206 -0.78 -10.11 11.34
C LEU A 206 0.32 -9.07 11.16
N GLY A 207 1.16 -8.97 12.19
CA GLY A 207 2.27 -8.03 12.24
C GLY A 207 3.59 -8.65 11.79
N MET A 208 4.65 -7.85 11.84
CA MET A 208 5.99 -8.21 11.34
C MET A 208 6.54 -9.57 11.79
N PRO A 209 6.31 -10.09 13.02
CA PRO A 209 6.78 -11.42 13.39
C PRO A 209 6.26 -12.52 12.46
N PHE A 210 4.97 -12.52 12.14
CA PHE A 210 4.37 -13.50 11.21
C PHE A 210 4.86 -13.26 9.78
N LEU A 211 4.84 -12.00 9.33
CA LEU A 211 5.20 -11.64 7.95
C LEU A 211 6.65 -12.04 7.63
N ARG A 212 7.59 -11.80 8.55
CA ARG A 212 9.00 -12.18 8.38
C ARG A 212 9.20 -13.68 8.49
N MET A 213 8.58 -14.34 9.48
CA MET A 213 8.75 -15.78 9.71
C MET A 213 8.38 -16.59 8.48
N HIS A 214 7.27 -16.23 7.82
CA HIS A 214 6.77 -16.95 6.65
C HIS A 214 7.14 -16.30 5.31
N ARG A 215 8.04 -15.32 5.32
CA ARG A 215 8.56 -14.63 4.12
C ARG A 215 7.43 -14.16 3.19
N MET A 216 6.39 -13.56 3.78
CA MET A 216 5.21 -13.12 3.06
C MET A 216 5.60 -12.13 1.95
N VAL A 217 4.98 -12.27 0.78
CA VAL A 217 5.04 -11.28 -0.29
C VAL A 217 3.66 -10.68 -0.49
N ILE A 218 3.58 -9.36 -0.36
CA ILE A 218 2.38 -8.57 -0.66
C ILE A 218 2.61 -7.97 -2.05
N ASP A 219 1.98 -8.56 -3.06
CA ASP A 219 2.11 -8.10 -4.44
C ASP A 219 0.88 -7.28 -4.82
N LEU A 220 1.01 -5.96 -4.67
CA LEU A 220 -0.06 -5.01 -5.02
C LEU A 220 -0.23 -4.82 -6.53
N ALA A 221 0.73 -5.25 -7.36
CA ALA A 221 0.63 -5.13 -8.82
C ALA A 221 -0.35 -6.14 -9.40
N ILE A 222 -0.39 -7.36 -8.84
CA ILE A 222 -1.38 -8.39 -9.17
C ILE A 222 -2.46 -8.56 -8.09
N TYR A 223 -2.39 -7.76 -7.02
CA TYR A 223 -3.31 -7.74 -5.89
C TYR A 223 -3.47 -9.09 -5.19
N GLN A 224 -2.34 -9.73 -4.88
CA GLN A 224 -2.27 -11.04 -4.22
C GLN A 224 -1.30 -11.03 -3.05
N ILE A 225 -1.52 -11.94 -2.10
CA ILE A 225 -0.56 -12.28 -1.06
C ILE A 225 -0.05 -13.70 -1.29
N ARG A 226 1.26 -13.85 -1.12
CA ARG A 226 1.93 -15.15 -1.12
C ARG A 226 2.54 -15.45 0.25
N ILE A 227 2.25 -16.63 0.78
CA ILE A 227 2.85 -17.20 1.99
C ILE A 227 3.26 -18.64 1.65
N GLY A 228 4.54 -18.98 1.81
CA GLY A 228 5.04 -20.26 1.30
C GLY A 228 4.84 -20.38 -0.22
N ASP A 229 4.20 -21.46 -0.66
CA ASP A 229 3.87 -21.73 -2.06
C ASP A 229 2.41 -21.36 -2.42
N VAL A 230 1.61 -20.93 -1.45
CA VAL A 230 0.23 -20.46 -1.65
C VAL A 230 0.20 -18.98 -2.01
N SER A 231 -0.48 -18.65 -3.11
CA SER A 231 -0.77 -17.27 -3.54
C SER A 231 -2.27 -17.10 -3.73
N LEU A 232 -2.92 -16.23 -2.95
CA LEU A 232 -4.36 -15.95 -3.07
C LEU A 232 -4.62 -14.45 -3.24
N PRO A 233 -5.78 -14.07 -3.83
CA PRO A 233 -6.21 -12.69 -3.92
C PRO A 233 -6.30 -12.00 -2.56
N ILE A 234 -5.91 -10.72 -2.52
CA ILE A 234 -6.26 -9.80 -1.43
C ILE A 234 -7.76 -9.51 -1.53
N MET A 235 -8.44 -9.35 -0.38
CA MET A 235 -9.86 -8.97 -0.36
C MET A 235 -10.09 -7.66 -1.11
N SER A 236 -11.16 -7.60 -1.90
CA SER A 236 -11.60 -6.39 -2.58
C SER A 236 -12.14 -5.34 -1.60
N ASP A 237 -12.17 -4.07 -2.03
CA ASP A 237 -12.74 -2.99 -1.20
C ASP A 237 -14.17 -3.30 -0.75
N ALA A 238 -15.00 -3.88 -1.62
CA ALA A 238 -16.38 -4.24 -1.28
C ALA A 238 -16.47 -5.30 -0.17
N GLU A 239 -15.57 -6.29 -0.18
CA GLU A 239 -15.50 -7.30 0.87
C GLU A 239 -15.02 -6.70 2.20
N VAL A 240 -14.04 -5.78 2.14
CA VAL A 240 -13.54 -5.09 3.34
C VAL A 240 -14.61 -4.19 3.95
N GLU A 241 -15.35 -3.42 3.15
CA GLU A 241 -16.45 -2.58 3.65
C GLU A 241 -17.57 -3.42 4.27
N ALA A 242 -17.93 -4.56 3.66
CA ALA A 242 -18.92 -5.47 4.22
C ALA A 242 -18.47 -6.04 5.58
N TYR A 243 -17.20 -6.47 5.68
CA TYR A 243 -16.61 -6.95 6.93
C TYR A 243 -16.60 -5.87 8.02
N LYS A 244 -16.17 -4.64 7.68
CA LYS A 244 -16.14 -3.52 8.64
C LYS A 244 -17.54 -3.15 9.13
N ALA A 245 -18.53 -3.12 8.24
CA ALA A 245 -19.92 -2.86 8.61
C ALA A 245 -20.47 -3.92 9.57
N GLU A 246 -20.15 -5.21 9.33
CA GLU A 246 -20.52 -6.29 10.24
C GLU A 246 -19.87 -6.12 11.62
N MET A 247 -18.57 -5.82 11.67
CA MET A 247 -17.86 -5.60 12.94
C MET A 247 -18.40 -4.39 13.72
N MET A 248 -18.73 -3.28 13.05
CA MET A 248 -19.35 -2.11 13.68
C MET A 248 -20.72 -2.45 14.27
N SER A 249 -21.55 -3.21 13.55
CA SER A 249 -22.86 -3.61 14.03
C SER A 249 -22.81 -4.46 15.31
N ARG A 250 -21.76 -5.28 15.48
CA ARG A 250 -21.54 -6.09 16.68
C ARG A 250 -21.09 -5.23 17.87
N ALA A 251 -20.15 -4.31 17.63
CA ALA A 251 -19.66 -3.40 18.67
C ALA A 251 -20.76 -2.50 19.24
N ASP A 252 -21.71 -2.05 18.41
CA ASP A 252 -22.83 -1.21 18.86
C ASP A 252 -23.84 -1.98 19.74
N VAL A 253 -24.01 -3.29 19.53
CA VAL A 253 -24.89 -4.14 20.36
C VAL A 253 -24.31 -4.33 21.75
N ASP A 254 -23.00 -4.57 21.86
CA ASP A 254 -22.31 -4.78 23.15
C ASP A 254 -22.17 -3.49 23.97
N ALA A 255 -22.20 -2.31 23.34
CA ALA A 255 -22.17 -1.02 24.03
C ALA A 255 -23.51 -0.61 24.68
N HIS A 256 -24.61 -1.29 24.32
CA HIS A 256 -25.97 -0.98 24.80
C HIS A 256 -26.57 -2.07 25.71
N MET A 257 -25.78 -3.08 26.11
CA MET A 257 -26.10 -4.05 27.15
C MET A 257 -25.36 -3.75 28.46
#